data_AF-A0A6C0AVW5-F1
#
_entry.id   AF-A0A6C0AVW5-F1
#
_cell.length_a   1.000
_cell.length_b   1.000
_cell.length_c   1.000
_cell.angle_alpha   90.00
_cell.angle_beta   90.00
_cell.angle_gamma   90.00
#
_symmetry.space_group_name_H-M   'P 1'
#
loop_
_entity.id
_entity.type
_entity.pdbx_description
1 polymer ?
#
loop_
_entity_poly.entity_id
_entity_poly.type
_entity_poly.pdbx_seq_one_letter_code
_entity_poly.pdbx_strand_id
1 'polypeptide(L)'
;MFGTKPTYPQITKSIVYKLGIETTKKINERQDKLKSITWNDGESNLDTEYSKLSCECCILAWDEMKIKYPEYSEIEITCEIPDINITFTYPSGIKTKEKIELKSSKSKKMPGSTIKKLDINQTLIYCLRPSIVSDPYIVRCSQYHNAMGESDTDLFQDRTPRPFINFEKMSDTDNIVPFTGKDKDDWIEHYAKCALKRIEETTMCQKSWQDDMIKILKKEIINDYVRNTSEQQFQIDKISLQVENTNI
;
A
#
# COMPACT_ATOMS: atom_id res chain seq x y z
N MET A 1 -43.61 13.01 -17.64
CA MET A 1 -42.99 12.57 -16.38
C MET A 1 -41.49 12.53 -16.59
N PHE A 2 -40.75 13.50 -16.04
CA PHE A 2 -39.28 13.44 -16.05
C PHE A 2 -38.86 12.49 -14.93
N GLY A 3 -38.63 11.22 -15.29
CA GLY A 3 -38.04 10.27 -14.37
C GLY A 3 -36.64 10.75 -14.02
N THR A 4 -36.42 11.11 -12.75
CA THR A 4 -35.10 11.30 -12.19
C THR A 4 -34.31 10.01 -12.43
N LYS A 5 -33.27 10.07 -13.28
CA LYS A 5 -32.36 8.93 -13.45
C LYS A 5 -31.88 8.48 -12.06
N PRO A 6 -31.93 7.18 -11.73
CA PRO A 6 -31.36 6.68 -10.50
C PRO A 6 -29.90 7.15 -10.42
N THR A 7 -29.57 7.85 -9.34
CA THR A 7 -28.19 8.26 -9.07
C THR A 7 -27.56 7.10 -8.31
N TYR A 8 -26.81 6.25 -9.01
CA TYR A 8 -26.16 5.10 -8.39
C TYR A 8 -25.01 5.56 -7.47
N PRO A 9 -24.79 4.87 -6.33
CA PRO A 9 -23.68 5.19 -5.44
C PRO A 9 -22.35 4.99 -6.18
N GLN A 10 -21.44 5.95 -6.02
CA GLN A 10 -20.09 5.84 -6.59
C GLN A 10 -19.29 4.78 -5.83
N ILE A 11 -18.56 3.95 -6.58
CA ILE A 11 -17.57 3.04 -6.00
C ILE A 11 -16.38 3.87 -5.53
N THR A 12 -16.10 3.82 -4.22
CA THR A 12 -14.97 4.52 -3.61
C THR A 12 -13.85 3.56 -3.26
N LYS A 13 -12.62 4.07 -3.05
CA LYS A 13 -11.48 3.26 -2.56
C LYS A 13 -11.79 2.51 -1.26
N SER A 14 -12.63 3.07 -0.39
CA SER A 14 -13.08 2.41 0.84
C SER A 14 -13.95 1.18 0.54
N ILE A 15 -14.84 1.26 -0.47
CA ILE A 15 -15.63 0.11 -0.91
C ILE A 15 -14.74 -0.97 -1.53
N VAL A 16 -13.77 -0.58 -2.37
CA VAL A 16 -12.79 -1.51 -2.93
C VAL A 16 -11.97 -2.19 -1.82
N TYR A 17 -11.61 -1.46 -0.77
CA TYR A 17 -10.90 -2.02 0.37
C TYR A 17 -11.75 -3.04 1.16
N LYS A 18 -13.02 -2.73 1.40
CA LYS A 18 -13.98 -3.69 1.99
C LYS A 18 -14.12 -4.94 1.11
N LEU A 19 -14.20 -4.77 -0.20
CA LEU A 19 -14.23 -5.88 -1.15
C LEU A 19 -12.96 -6.73 -1.06
N GLY A 20 -11.78 -6.11 -0.95
CA GLY A 20 -10.54 -6.86 -0.74
C GLY A 20 -10.51 -7.65 0.56
N ILE A 21 -11.07 -7.13 1.64
CA ILE A 21 -11.21 -7.86 2.91
C ILE A 21 -12.11 -9.09 2.75
N GLU A 22 -13.31 -8.92 2.17
CA GLU A 22 -14.24 -10.03 1.97
C GLU A 22 -13.68 -11.06 0.97
N THR A 23 -13.01 -10.61 -0.10
CA THR A 23 -12.27 -11.46 -1.04
C THR A 23 -11.23 -12.30 -0.32
N THR A 24 -10.47 -11.70 0.61
CA THR A 24 -9.44 -12.39 1.40
C THR A 24 -10.03 -13.49 2.27
N LYS A 25 -11.19 -13.26 2.90
CA LYS A 25 -11.91 -14.29 3.65
C LYS A 25 -12.26 -15.48 2.75
N LYS A 26 -12.80 -15.22 1.55
CA LYS A 26 -13.10 -16.28 0.57
C LYS A 26 -11.87 -17.04 0.10
N ILE A 27 -10.73 -16.37 -0.09
CA ILE A 27 -9.48 -17.05 -0.44
C ILE A 27 -9.03 -17.95 0.71
N ASN A 28 -9.08 -17.48 1.96
CA ASN A 28 -8.71 -18.27 3.14
C ASN A 28 -9.59 -19.52 3.34
N GLU A 29 -10.86 -19.48 2.93
CA GLU A 29 -11.77 -20.64 2.92
C GLU A 29 -11.42 -21.70 1.85
N ARG A 30 -10.55 -21.39 0.88
CA ARG A 30 -10.21 -22.22 -0.29
C ARG A 30 -8.79 -22.82 -0.20
N GLN A 31 -8.42 -23.32 0.98
CA GLN A 31 -7.08 -23.92 1.21
C GLN A 31 -6.80 -25.12 0.29
N ASP A 32 -7.83 -25.88 -0.07
CA ASP A 32 -7.75 -26.96 -1.05
C ASP A 32 -7.25 -26.45 -2.41
N LYS A 33 -7.82 -25.34 -2.88
CA LYS A 33 -7.40 -24.69 -4.14
C LYS A 33 -6.00 -24.11 -4.02
N LEU A 34 -5.69 -23.41 -2.93
CA LEU A 34 -4.34 -22.87 -2.68
C LEU A 34 -3.26 -23.94 -2.68
N LYS A 35 -3.55 -25.12 -2.11
CA LYS A 35 -2.65 -26.29 -2.12
C LYS A 35 -2.46 -26.89 -3.52
N SER A 36 -3.44 -26.74 -4.41
CA SER A 36 -3.39 -27.27 -5.77
C SER A 36 -2.67 -26.36 -6.78
N ILE A 37 -2.39 -25.11 -6.41
CA ILE A 37 -1.69 -24.15 -7.28
C ILE A 37 -0.23 -24.56 -7.48
N THR A 38 0.23 -24.49 -8.73
CA THR A 38 1.65 -24.61 -9.06
C THR A 38 2.31 -23.24 -8.90
N TRP A 39 2.99 -23.07 -7.77
CA TRP A 39 3.67 -21.81 -7.44
C TRP A 39 4.98 -21.67 -8.20
N ASN A 40 5.18 -20.54 -8.86
CA ASN A 40 6.48 -20.20 -9.42
C ASN A 40 7.33 -19.48 -8.36
N ASP A 41 8.62 -19.79 -8.31
CA ASP A 41 9.58 -19.07 -7.46
C ASP A 41 10.25 -17.96 -8.30
N GLY A 42 9.89 -16.69 -8.04
CA GLY A 42 10.43 -15.51 -8.73
C GLY A 42 9.62 -14.22 -8.48
N GLU A 43 10.17 -13.04 -8.82
CA GLU A 43 9.50 -11.72 -8.65
C GLU A 43 8.39 -11.43 -9.68
N SER A 44 8.32 -12.23 -10.76
CA SER A 44 7.38 -12.03 -11.85
C SER A 44 6.02 -12.63 -11.52
N ASN A 45 4.97 -11.81 -11.51
CA ASN A 45 3.54 -12.17 -11.36
C ASN A 45 3.06 -13.18 -12.43
N LEU A 46 3.56 -14.42 -12.40
CA LEU A 46 3.13 -15.52 -13.25
C LEU A 46 2.32 -16.57 -12.49
N ASP A 47 2.00 -16.32 -11.21
CA ASP A 47 1.08 -17.15 -10.42
C ASP A 47 -0.37 -16.97 -10.91
N THR A 48 -0.57 -17.27 -12.19
CA THR A 48 -1.80 -17.14 -12.96
C THR A 48 -2.96 -17.84 -12.27
N GLU A 49 -2.68 -18.98 -11.61
CA GLU A 49 -3.69 -19.75 -10.88
C GLU A 49 -4.12 -19.06 -9.57
N TYR A 50 -3.19 -18.43 -8.84
CA TYR A 50 -3.53 -17.63 -7.66
C TYR A 50 -4.35 -16.39 -8.04
N SER A 51 -3.96 -15.71 -9.12
CA SER A 51 -4.70 -14.57 -9.64
C SER A 51 -6.11 -14.96 -10.10
N LYS A 52 -6.25 -16.10 -10.79
CA LYS A 52 -7.56 -16.65 -11.20
C LYS A 52 -8.44 -16.94 -9.98
N LEU A 53 -7.92 -17.68 -9.00
CA LEU A 53 -8.65 -17.97 -7.76
C LEU A 53 -9.06 -16.68 -7.05
N SER A 54 -8.17 -15.69 -7.00
CA SER A 54 -8.45 -14.39 -6.37
C SER A 54 -9.55 -13.62 -7.11
N CYS A 55 -9.56 -13.63 -8.43
CA CYS A 55 -10.64 -13.05 -9.24
C CYS A 55 -11.99 -13.76 -9.00
N GLU A 56 -12.01 -15.09 -8.97
CA GLU A 56 -13.21 -15.88 -8.67
C GLU A 56 -13.76 -15.55 -7.27
N CYS A 57 -12.88 -15.54 -6.27
CA CYS A 57 -13.22 -15.15 -4.90
C CYS A 57 -13.72 -13.70 -4.80
N CYS A 58 -13.19 -12.79 -5.61
CA CYS A 58 -13.63 -11.39 -5.64
C CYS A 58 -15.06 -11.25 -6.18
N ILE A 59 -15.42 -12.01 -7.21
CA ILE A 59 -16.79 -12.04 -7.74
C ILE A 59 -17.76 -12.56 -6.67
N LEU A 60 -17.43 -13.68 -6.01
CA LEU A 60 -18.24 -14.23 -4.92
C LEU A 60 -18.38 -13.26 -3.74
N ALA A 61 -17.30 -12.57 -3.37
CA ALA A 61 -17.31 -11.57 -2.31
C ALA A 61 -18.20 -10.37 -2.67
N TRP A 62 -18.19 -9.94 -3.93
CA TRP A 62 -19.07 -8.86 -4.39
C TRP A 62 -20.55 -9.24 -4.32
N ASP A 63 -20.91 -10.46 -4.73
CA ASP A 63 -22.28 -10.94 -4.61
C ASP A 63 -22.77 -10.96 -3.16
N GLU A 64 -21.93 -11.35 -2.21
CA GLU A 64 -22.25 -11.25 -0.77
C GLU A 64 -22.33 -9.81 -0.27
N MET A 65 -21.46 -8.92 -0.78
CA MET A 65 -21.54 -7.50 -0.45
C MET A 65 -22.83 -6.86 -0.94
N LYS A 66 -23.34 -7.24 -2.12
CA LYS A 66 -24.64 -6.76 -2.63
C LYS A 66 -25.82 -7.11 -1.72
N ILE A 67 -25.72 -8.21 -0.95
CA ILE A 67 -26.73 -8.57 0.07
C ILE A 67 -26.64 -7.62 1.27
N LYS A 68 -25.43 -7.27 1.71
CA LYS A 68 -25.20 -6.38 2.87
C LYS A 68 -25.45 -4.90 2.54
N TYR A 69 -25.25 -4.51 1.28
CA TYR A 69 -25.36 -3.14 0.77
C TYR A 69 -26.22 -3.12 -0.50
N PRO A 70 -27.57 -3.19 -0.36
CA PRO A 70 -28.48 -3.32 -1.49
C PRO A 70 -28.41 -2.17 -2.51
N GLU A 71 -27.86 -1.01 -2.13
CA GLU A 71 -27.63 0.13 -3.03
C GLU A 71 -26.65 -0.17 -4.18
N TYR A 72 -25.84 -1.24 -4.05
CA TYR A 72 -24.93 -1.72 -5.10
C TYR A 72 -25.49 -2.93 -5.88
N SER A 73 -26.72 -3.36 -5.60
CA SER A 73 -27.29 -4.62 -6.10
C SER A 73 -27.32 -4.76 -7.63
N GLU A 74 -27.42 -3.66 -8.36
CA GLU A 74 -27.46 -3.65 -9.83
C GLU A 74 -26.08 -3.36 -10.48
N ILE A 75 -25.02 -3.17 -9.68
CA ILE A 75 -23.67 -2.98 -10.20
C ILE A 75 -23.00 -4.34 -10.34
N GLU A 76 -22.60 -4.67 -11.57
CA GLU A 76 -21.91 -5.90 -11.89
C GLU A 76 -20.39 -5.70 -11.91
N ILE A 77 -19.63 -6.75 -11.61
CA ILE A 77 -18.16 -6.72 -11.71
C ILE A 77 -17.62 -7.80 -12.64
N THR A 78 -16.53 -7.47 -13.33
CA THR A 78 -15.64 -8.45 -13.97
C THR A 78 -14.23 -8.28 -13.44
N CYS A 79 -13.51 -9.37 -13.23
CA CYS A 79 -12.14 -9.36 -12.69
C CYS A 79 -11.14 -9.98 -13.67
N GLU A 80 -10.00 -9.31 -13.89
CA GLU A 80 -8.96 -9.74 -14.84
C GLU A 80 -7.58 -9.80 -14.18
N ILE A 81 -6.81 -10.85 -14.48
CA ILE A 81 -5.42 -11.10 -14.04
C ILE A 81 -4.42 -10.12 -14.71
N PRO A 82 -3.17 -9.94 -14.24
CA PRO A 82 -2.41 -10.70 -13.21
C PRO A 82 -2.69 -10.30 -11.76
N ASP A 83 -3.21 -9.11 -11.51
CA ASP A 83 -3.75 -8.70 -10.21
C ASP A 83 -5.28 -8.92 -10.21
N ILE A 84 -6.04 -8.37 -9.26
CA ILE A 84 -7.49 -8.28 -9.44
C ILE A 84 -7.80 -6.93 -10.07
N ASN A 85 -7.86 -6.86 -11.40
CA ASN A 85 -8.31 -5.66 -12.10
C ASN A 85 -9.83 -5.73 -12.24
N ILE A 86 -10.53 -4.89 -11.48
CA ILE A 86 -11.99 -4.92 -11.34
C ILE A 86 -12.60 -3.87 -12.27
N THR A 87 -13.53 -4.29 -13.12
CA THR A 87 -14.39 -3.37 -13.87
C THR A 87 -15.79 -3.42 -13.28
N PHE A 88 -16.21 -2.31 -12.66
CA PHE A 88 -17.59 -2.12 -12.21
C PHE A 88 -18.42 -1.59 -13.38
N THR A 89 -19.52 -2.27 -13.70
CA THR A 89 -20.46 -1.88 -14.75
C THR A 89 -21.78 -1.47 -14.10
N TYR A 90 -22.10 -0.19 -14.23
CA TYR A 90 -23.35 0.38 -13.73
C TYR A 90 -24.51 0.05 -14.68
N PRO A 91 -25.78 0.08 -14.23
CA PRO A 91 -26.94 -0.18 -15.10
C PRO A 91 -27.06 0.78 -16.29
N SER A 92 -26.49 1.98 -16.16
CA SER A 92 -26.39 2.96 -17.25
C SER A 92 -25.40 2.56 -18.35
N GLY A 93 -24.63 1.48 -18.16
CA GLY A 93 -23.52 1.07 -19.02
C GLY A 93 -22.20 1.79 -18.74
N ILE A 94 -22.18 2.76 -17.82
CA ILE A 94 -20.94 3.42 -17.36
C ILE A 94 -20.04 2.36 -16.71
N LYS A 95 -18.73 2.48 -16.94
CA LYS A 95 -17.73 1.58 -16.37
C LYS A 95 -16.69 2.36 -15.56
N THR A 96 -16.36 1.86 -14.38
CA THR A 96 -15.21 2.34 -13.58
C THR A 96 -14.25 1.18 -13.34
N LYS A 97 -12.96 1.49 -13.23
CA LYS A 97 -11.90 0.48 -13.07
C LYS A 97 -11.13 0.72 -11.80
N GLU A 98 -10.91 -0.35 -11.06
CA GLU A 98 -10.15 -0.36 -9.82
C GLU A 98 -9.21 -1.56 -9.81
N LYS A 99 -8.23 -1.53 -8.90
CA LYS A 99 -7.22 -2.59 -8.78
C LYS A 99 -7.04 -3.00 -7.33
N ILE A 100 -6.99 -4.31 -7.09
CA ILE A 100 -6.43 -4.89 -5.88
C ILE A 100 -5.13 -5.60 -6.25
N GLU A 101 -4.02 -5.15 -5.67
CA GLU A 101 -2.70 -5.75 -5.89
C GLU A 101 -2.63 -7.12 -5.22
N LEU A 102 -2.03 -8.08 -5.91
CA LEU A 102 -1.75 -9.41 -5.40
C LEU A 102 -0.25 -9.59 -5.19
N LYS A 103 0.11 -10.21 -4.05
CA LYS A 103 1.46 -10.67 -3.75
C LYS A 103 1.44 -12.08 -3.18
N SER A 104 2.50 -12.84 -3.45
CA SER A 104 2.73 -14.18 -2.94
C SER A 104 4.22 -14.39 -2.66
N SER A 105 4.55 -15.08 -1.57
CA SER A 105 5.93 -15.45 -1.24
C SER A 105 5.97 -16.46 -0.10
N LYS A 106 7.08 -17.20 0.02
CA LYS A 106 7.41 -17.96 1.24
C LYS A 106 7.96 -17.06 2.36
N SER A 107 8.38 -15.83 2.04
CA SER A 107 8.96 -14.88 2.98
C SER A 107 7.90 -13.92 3.53
N LYS A 108 8.00 -13.57 4.81
CA LYS A 108 7.18 -12.51 5.41
C LYS A 108 7.50 -11.11 4.86
N LYS A 109 8.70 -10.94 4.30
CA LYS A 109 9.17 -9.68 3.70
C LYS A 109 9.49 -9.87 2.23
N MET A 110 9.03 -8.96 1.38
CA MET A 110 9.39 -8.96 -0.05
C MET A 110 9.51 -7.53 -0.59
N PRO A 111 10.29 -7.29 -1.65
CA PRO A 111 10.30 -6.00 -2.33
C PRO A 111 8.89 -5.63 -2.80
N GLY A 112 8.45 -4.41 -2.50
CA GLY A 112 7.15 -3.90 -2.92
C GLY A 112 7.08 -3.54 -4.42
N SER A 113 6.18 -2.65 -4.78
CA SER A 113 6.07 -2.03 -6.10
C SER A 113 6.77 -0.67 -6.06
N THR A 114 7.22 -0.23 -7.23
CA THR A 114 7.96 1.02 -7.40
C THR A 114 7.08 2.24 -7.09
N ILE A 115 7.42 3.05 -6.07
CA ILE A 115 6.56 4.14 -5.52
C ILE A 115 6.04 5.11 -6.60
N LYS A 116 6.85 5.46 -7.60
CA LYS A 116 6.52 6.44 -8.65
C LYS A 116 5.17 6.19 -9.31
N LYS A 117 4.85 4.92 -9.58
CA LYS A 117 3.59 4.49 -10.23
C LYS A 117 2.59 3.86 -9.26
N LEU A 118 2.95 3.76 -7.99
CA LEU A 118 2.15 3.10 -6.98
C LEU A 118 1.12 4.09 -6.41
N ASP A 119 -0.14 3.69 -6.39
CA ASP A 119 -1.12 4.30 -5.49
C ASP A 119 -0.96 3.65 -4.11
N ILE A 120 -0.43 4.41 -3.15
CA ILE A 120 -0.16 3.91 -1.80
C ILE A 120 -1.44 3.58 -1.02
N ASN A 121 -2.60 4.06 -1.49
CA ASN A 121 -3.91 3.79 -0.93
C ASN A 121 -4.57 2.56 -1.56
N GLN A 122 -3.97 1.96 -2.58
CA GLN A 122 -4.52 0.77 -3.21
C GLN A 122 -4.60 -0.39 -2.22
N THR A 123 -5.57 -1.27 -2.45
CA THR A 123 -5.72 -2.48 -1.62
C THR A 123 -4.68 -3.51 -2.06
N LEU A 124 -4.12 -4.22 -1.08
CA LEU A 124 -3.12 -5.26 -1.25
C LEU A 124 -3.60 -6.53 -0.54
N ILE A 125 -3.63 -7.64 -1.28
CA ILE A 125 -3.82 -8.99 -0.72
C ILE A 125 -2.50 -9.74 -0.87
N TYR A 126 -1.98 -10.21 0.26
CA TYR A 126 -0.74 -10.97 0.32
C TYR A 126 -1.03 -12.40 0.81
N CYS A 127 -0.71 -13.40 -0.02
CA CYS A 127 -0.65 -14.80 0.35
C CYS A 127 0.76 -15.21 0.81
N LEU A 128 0.92 -15.48 2.11
CA LEU A 128 2.10 -16.10 2.67
C LEU A 128 2.04 -17.62 2.43
N ARG A 129 2.92 -18.09 1.54
CA ARG A 129 3.08 -19.50 1.21
C ARG A 129 3.78 -20.21 2.37
N PRO A 130 3.30 -21.39 2.79
CA PRO A 130 3.95 -22.13 3.85
C PRO A 130 5.34 -22.61 3.41
N SER A 131 6.30 -22.61 4.33
CA SER A 131 7.61 -23.23 4.07
C SER A 131 7.56 -24.76 4.19
N ILE A 132 6.57 -25.29 4.91
CA ILE A 132 6.32 -26.72 5.09
C ILE A 132 4.98 -27.06 4.43
N VAL A 133 4.95 -28.06 3.54
CA VAL A 133 3.76 -28.38 2.71
C VAL A 133 2.48 -28.68 3.54
N SER A 134 2.63 -29.16 4.78
CA SER A 134 1.50 -29.43 5.67
C SER A 134 0.84 -28.18 6.24
N ASP A 135 1.56 -27.06 6.31
CA ASP A 135 1.10 -25.85 6.95
C ASP A 135 0.07 -25.11 6.07
N PRO A 136 -0.85 -24.35 6.66
CA PRO A 136 -1.83 -23.59 5.91
C PRO A 136 -1.19 -22.39 5.18
N TYR A 137 -1.80 -22.01 4.06
CA TYR A 137 -1.55 -20.71 3.46
C TYR A 137 -2.23 -19.64 4.31
N ILE A 138 -1.54 -18.54 4.55
CA ILE A 138 -2.09 -17.42 5.33
C ILE A 138 -2.24 -16.23 4.40
N VAL A 139 -3.48 -15.79 4.17
CA VAL A 139 -3.76 -14.64 3.31
C VAL A 139 -4.26 -13.47 4.14
N ARG A 140 -3.65 -12.30 3.94
CA ARG A 140 -4.01 -11.05 4.64
C ARG A 140 -4.30 -9.94 3.64
N CYS A 141 -5.12 -8.98 4.08
CA CYS A 141 -5.49 -7.80 3.32
C CYS A 141 -5.11 -6.54 4.08
N SER A 142 -4.58 -5.54 3.39
CA SER A 142 -4.41 -4.20 3.94
C SER A 142 -4.41 -3.18 2.82
N GLN A 143 -4.43 -1.89 3.18
CA GLN A 143 -3.95 -0.87 2.25
C GLN A 143 -2.44 -1.01 2.08
N TYR A 144 -1.94 -0.64 0.91
CA TYR A 144 -0.55 -0.86 0.55
C TYR A 144 0.41 -0.17 1.55
N HIS A 145 0.16 1.09 1.91
CA HIS A 145 0.99 1.81 2.87
C HIS A 145 1.04 1.15 4.26
N ASN A 146 -0.03 0.49 4.72
CA ASN A 146 -0.03 -0.21 6.01
C ASN A 146 0.85 -1.47 5.98
N ALA A 147 0.97 -2.12 4.82
CA ALA A 147 1.85 -3.26 4.66
C ALA A 147 3.32 -2.88 4.50
N MET A 148 3.64 -1.60 4.25
CA MET A 148 5.02 -1.20 4.01
C MET A 148 5.86 -1.27 5.30
N GLY A 149 7.00 -1.94 5.21
CA GLY A 149 8.05 -1.98 6.22
C GLY A 149 8.84 -0.69 6.24
N GLU A 150 8.25 0.38 6.75
CA GLU A 150 8.98 1.60 7.14
C GLU A 150 9.91 1.29 8.32
N SER A 151 11.17 1.72 8.22
CA SER A 151 12.10 1.88 9.33
C SER A 151 12.63 3.30 9.35
N ASP A 152 13.09 3.78 10.50
CA ASP A 152 13.63 5.15 10.59
C ASP A 152 15.02 5.30 9.97
N THR A 153 15.52 4.26 9.30
CA THR A 153 16.87 4.22 8.69
C THR A 153 16.83 3.73 7.25
N ASP A 154 15.69 3.85 6.58
CA ASP A 154 15.54 3.42 5.19
C ASP A 154 16.44 4.23 4.25
N LEU A 155 17.02 3.55 3.25
CA LEU A 155 17.76 4.19 2.17
C LEU A 155 16.81 4.57 1.03
N PHE A 156 17.01 5.75 0.43
CA PHE A 156 16.34 6.07 -0.82
C PHE A 156 17.03 5.31 -1.97
N GLN A 157 16.28 4.85 -2.97
CA GLN A 157 16.84 4.07 -4.09
C GLN A 157 16.95 4.91 -5.36
N ASP A 158 18.04 4.69 -6.10
CA ASP A 158 18.58 5.52 -7.20
C ASP A 158 17.61 5.80 -8.37
N ARG A 159 16.55 4.99 -8.53
CA ARG A 159 15.60 5.15 -9.65
C ARG A 159 14.15 5.35 -9.22
N THR A 160 13.78 4.86 -8.05
CA THR A 160 12.52 5.08 -7.32
C THR A 160 12.53 4.12 -6.11
N PRO A 161 12.17 4.54 -4.88
CA PRO A 161 12.16 3.63 -3.75
C PRO A 161 11.16 2.48 -3.97
N ARG A 162 11.56 1.28 -3.54
CA ARG A 162 10.73 0.07 -3.54
C ARG A 162 10.65 -0.46 -2.12
N PRO A 163 9.85 0.18 -1.23
CA PRO A 163 9.74 -0.24 0.16
C PRO A 163 9.39 -1.71 0.26
N PHE A 164 9.96 -2.38 1.26
CA PHE A 164 9.58 -3.76 1.53
C PHE A 164 8.11 -3.81 1.96
N ILE A 165 7.39 -4.80 1.48
CA ILE A 165 6.14 -5.23 2.09
C ILE A 165 6.49 -6.15 3.24
N ASN A 166 5.89 -5.92 4.41
CA ASN A 166 6.00 -6.76 5.59
C ASN A 166 4.61 -7.32 5.95
N PHE A 167 4.44 -8.62 5.73
CA PHE A 167 3.23 -9.38 6.04
C PHE A 167 2.79 -9.23 7.51
N GLU A 168 3.73 -9.06 8.44
CA GLU A 168 3.44 -8.93 9.86
C GLU A 168 2.78 -7.60 10.23
N LYS A 169 2.92 -6.56 9.40
CA LYS A 169 2.20 -5.28 9.58
C LYS A 169 0.76 -5.33 9.06
N MET A 170 0.43 -6.33 8.26
CA MET A 170 -0.93 -6.51 7.75
C MET A 170 -1.79 -7.16 8.84
N SER A 171 -3.01 -6.66 9.00
CA SER A 171 -3.95 -7.18 9.97
C SER A 171 -4.43 -8.59 9.61
N ASP A 172 -4.75 -9.37 10.63
CA ASP A 172 -5.51 -10.60 10.46
C ASP A 172 -6.93 -10.29 9.95
N THR A 173 -7.56 -11.26 9.29
CA THR A 173 -8.89 -11.10 8.68
C THR A 173 -9.99 -10.69 9.65
N ASP A 174 -9.79 -10.94 10.94
CA ASP A 174 -10.74 -10.63 12.01
C ASP A 174 -10.50 -9.26 12.66
N ASN A 175 -9.32 -8.66 12.45
CA ASN A 175 -8.91 -7.38 13.03
C ASN A 175 -8.85 -6.29 11.94
N ILE A 176 -10.02 -5.95 11.40
CA ILE A 176 -10.12 -5.00 10.28
C ILE A 176 -9.68 -3.59 10.70
N VAL A 177 -8.60 -3.10 10.09
CA VAL A 177 -8.18 -1.71 10.22
C VAL A 177 -9.07 -0.85 9.30
N PRO A 178 -9.60 0.29 9.76
CA PRO A 178 -10.38 1.20 8.91
C PRO A 178 -9.57 1.74 7.73
N PHE A 179 -10.25 2.06 6.63
CA PHE A 179 -9.60 2.72 5.49
C PHE A 179 -9.11 4.12 5.90
N THR A 180 -7.83 4.41 5.68
CA THR A 180 -7.21 5.72 5.88
C THR A 180 -6.59 6.20 4.57
N GLY A 181 -6.83 7.45 4.18
CA GLY A 181 -6.13 8.06 3.06
C GLY A 181 -4.77 8.57 3.49
N LYS A 182 -3.73 8.31 2.70
CA LYS A 182 -2.41 8.95 2.79
C LYS A 182 -2.10 9.72 1.52
N ASP A 183 -1.37 10.82 1.65
CA ASP A 183 -0.91 11.58 0.50
C ASP A 183 0.32 10.91 -0.12
N LYS A 184 0.40 10.94 -1.46
CA LYS A 184 1.45 10.23 -2.19
C LYS A 184 2.86 10.72 -1.79
N ASP A 185 2.96 11.99 -1.43
CA ASP A 185 4.23 12.67 -1.13
C ASP A 185 4.69 12.47 0.32
N ASP A 186 3.88 11.87 1.20
CA ASP A 186 4.26 11.49 2.58
C ASP A 186 5.57 10.67 2.61
N TRP A 187 5.84 9.93 1.53
CA TRP A 187 7.06 9.13 1.39
C TRP A 187 8.32 9.96 1.21
N ILE A 188 8.23 11.11 0.55
CA ILE A 188 9.38 12.01 0.38
C ILE A 188 9.83 12.49 1.76
N GLU A 189 8.86 12.86 2.60
CA GLU A 189 9.12 13.27 3.98
C GLU A 189 9.70 12.12 4.81
N HIS A 190 9.15 10.90 4.69
CA HIS A 190 9.71 9.71 5.35
C HIS A 190 11.18 9.49 5.00
N TYR A 191 11.52 9.48 3.72
CA TYR A 191 12.91 9.26 3.29
C TYR A 191 13.83 10.41 3.67
N ALA A 192 13.34 11.65 3.69
CA ALA A 192 14.09 12.79 4.19
C ALA A 192 14.41 12.64 5.69
N LYS A 193 13.42 12.25 6.51
CA LYS A 193 13.60 11.96 7.94
C LYS A 193 14.59 10.82 8.16
N CYS A 194 14.48 9.74 7.40
CA CYS A 194 15.43 8.63 7.45
C CYS A 194 16.85 9.07 7.12
N ALA A 195 17.02 9.85 6.04
CA ALA A 195 18.33 10.35 5.62
C ALA A 195 19.00 11.19 6.72
N LEU A 196 18.23 12.04 7.41
CA LEU A 196 18.73 12.83 8.53
C LEU A 196 19.07 11.96 9.75
N LYS A 197 18.21 11.01 10.12
CA LYS A 197 18.44 10.14 11.27
C LYS A 197 19.66 9.23 11.08
N ARG A 198 19.87 8.72 9.86
CA ARG A 198 21.02 7.85 9.53
C ARG A 198 22.37 8.54 9.72
N ILE A 199 22.44 9.86 9.59
CA ILE A 199 23.69 10.61 9.78
C ILE A 199 23.93 11.04 11.23
N GLU A 200 22.99 10.77 12.14
CA GLU A 200 23.17 10.96 13.59
C GLU A 200 24.18 9.94 14.14
N GLU A 201 25.07 10.40 15.02
CA GLU A 201 26.14 9.55 15.59
C GLU A 201 25.60 8.41 16.45
N THR A 202 24.41 8.58 17.02
CA THR A 202 23.73 7.60 17.88
C THR A 202 22.99 6.51 17.10
N THR A 203 22.81 6.68 15.79
CA THR A 203 22.01 5.75 14.99
C THR A 203 22.82 4.51 14.60
N MET A 204 22.38 3.34 15.06
CA MET A 204 22.97 2.06 14.68
C MET A 204 22.38 1.54 13.37
N CYS A 205 23.06 1.79 12.25
CA CYS A 205 22.71 1.24 10.95
C CYS A 205 23.95 0.94 10.10
N GLN A 206 23.79 0.15 9.03
CA GLN A 206 24.86 -0.08 8.07
C GLN A 206 25.12 1.20 7.28
N LYS A 207 26.39 1.60 7.20
CA LYS A 207 26.81 2.79 6.45
C LYS A 207 26.55 2.64 4.95
N SER A 208 26.12 3.72 4.33
CA SER A 208 25.87 3.86 2.90
C SER A 208 26.60 5.10 2.37
N TRP A 209 27.00 5.08 1.09
CA TRP A 209 27.54 6.28 0.42
C TRP A 209 26.56 7.46 0.47
N GLN A 210 25.25 7.17 0.56
CA GLN A 210 24.20 8.18 0.70
C GLN A 210 24.36 8.98 2.00
N ASP A 211 24.86 8.36 3.07
CA ASP A 211 25.02 9.04 4.36
C ASP A 211 26.07 10.17 4.26
N ASP A 212 27.16 9.95 3.53
CA ASP A 212 28.19 10.97 3.30
C ASP A 212 27.68 12.09 2.39
N MET A 213 26.92 11.75 1.35
CA MET A 213 26.26 12.75 0.50
C MET A 213 25.31 13.64 1.31
N ILE A 214 24.48 13.04 2.18
CA ILE A 214 23.53 13.79 3.02
C ILE A 214 24.27 14.69 4.02
N LYS A 215 25.40 14.23 4.60
CA LYS A 215 26.25 15.10 5.44
C LYS A 215 26.78 16.30 4.68
N ILE A 216 27.26 16.11 3.45
CA ILE A 216 27.74 17.21 2.60
C ILE A 216 26.60 18.17 2.27
N LEU A 217 25.45 17.65 1.83
CA LEU A 217 24.26 18.46 1.52
C LEU A 217 23.82 19.29 2.72
N LYS A 218 23.69 18.66 3.91
CA LYS A 218 23.33 19.36 5.14
C LYS A 218 24.31 20.49 5.46
N LYS A 219 25.62 20.24 5.30
CA LYS A 219 26.67 21.24 5.53
C LYS A 219 26.57 22.39 4.53
N GLU A 220 26.40 22.12 3.24
CA GLU A 220 26.29 23.16 2.20
C GLU A 220 25.03 24.01 2.39
N ILE A 221 23.88 23.40 2.71
CA ILE A 221 22.63 24.11 3.00
C ILE A 221 22.81 25.06 4.20
N ILE A 222 23.42 24.58 5.29
CA ILE A 222 23.70 25.42 6.48
C ILE A 222 24.66 26.55 6.11
N ASN A 223 25.73 26.27 5.37
CA ASN A 223 26.70 27.28 4.97
C ASN A 223 26.08 28.37 4.09
N ASP A 224 25.25 27.98 3.12
CA ASP A 224 24.57 28.91 2.23
C ASP A 224 23.59 29.79 3.01
N TYR A 225 22.80 29.18 3.90
CA TYR A 225 21.90 29.92 4.79
C TYR A 225 22.65 30.92 5.66
N VAL A 226 23.77 30.54 6.29
CA VAL A 226 24.59 31.45 7.10
C VAL A 226 25.19 32.61 6.28
N ARG A 227 25.59 32.36 5.03
CA ARG A 227 26.16 33.42 4.16
C ARG A 227 25.11 34.41 3.67
N ASN A 228 23.90 33.93 3.41
CA ASN A 228 22.86 34.71 2.72
C ASN A 228 21.78 35.28 3.66
N THR A 229 21.79 34.91 4.93
CA THR A 229 20.78 35.34 5.91
C THR A 229 21.34 36.41 6.83
N SER A 230 20.61 37.52 6.99
CA SER A 230 20.96 38.56 7.96
C SER A 230 20.67 38.11 9.38
N GLU A 231 21.36 38.69 10.37
CA GLU A 231 21.10 38.43 11.79
C GLU A 231 19.62 38.66 12.15
N GLN A 232 19.00 39.71 11.60
CA GLN A 232 17.59 40.03 11.83
C GLN A 232 16.66 38.92 11.30
N GLN A 233 16.92 38.43 10.09
CA GLN A 233 16.13 37.35 9.50
C GLN A 233 16.33 36.04 10.27
N PHE A 234 17.55 35.76 10.73
CA PHE A 234 17.85 34.59 11.55
C PHE A 234 17.04 34.57 12.86
N GLN A 235 16.91 35.72 13.54
CA GLN A 235 16.10 35.80 14.76
C GLN A 235 14.61 35.58 14.48
N ILE A 236 14.09 36.05 13.34
CA ILE A 236 12.71 35.81 12.91
C ILE A 236 12.48 34.30 12.70
N ASP A 237 13.36 33.64 11.95
CA ASP A 237 13.25 32.21 11.64
C ASP A 237 13.33 31.36 12.92
N LYS A 238 14.22 31.72 13.85
CA LYS A 238 14.36 31.05 15.16
C LYS A 238 13.08 31.13 15.99
N ILE A 239 12.42 32.29 16.02
CA ILE A 239 11.16 32.45 16.76
C ILE A 239 10.07 31.58 16.12
N SER A 240 9.95 31.58 14.80
CA SER A 240 8.97 30.76 14.07
C SER A 240 9.13 29.26 14.38
N LEU A 241 10.37 28.75 14.36
CA LEU A 241 10.66 27.34 14.67
C LEU A 241 10.41 26.96 16.14
N GLN A 242 10.52 27.91 17.07
CA GLN A 242 10.19 27.67 18.48
C GLN A 242 8.67 27.62 18.71
N VAL A 243 7.90 28.49 18.03
CA VAL A 243 6.44 28.51 18.12
C VAL A 243 5.81 27.22 17.57
N GLU A 244 6.34 26.65 16.48
CA GLU A 244 5.87 25.37 15.92
C GLU A 244 6.08 24.18 16.87
N ASN A 245 7.14 24.17 17.67
CA ASN A 245 7.43 23.11 18.65
C ASN A 245 6.64 23.24 19.96
N THR A 246 5.93 24.35 20.18
CA THR A 246 5.14 24.57 21.42
C THR A 246 3.66 24.23 21.26
N ASN A 247 3.21 23.95 20.02
CA ASN A 247 1.82 23.63 19.69
C ASN A 247 1.57 22.13 19.42
N ILE A 248 2.45 21.26 19.92
CA ILE A 248 2.31 19.78 19.91
C ILE A 248 1.99 19.30 21.33
#